data_AF-A0A656HFA6-F1
#
_entry.id   AF-A0A656HFA6-F1
#
_cell.length_a   1.000
_cell.length_b   1.000
_cell.length_c   1.000
_cell.angle_alpha   90.00
_cell.angle_beta   90.00
_cell.angle_gamma   90.00
#
_symmetry.space_group_name_H-M   'P 1'
#
loop_
_entity.id
_entity.type
_entity.pdbx_description
1 polymer ?
#
loop_
_entity_poly.entity_id
_entity_poly.type
_entity_poly.pdbx_seq_one_letter_code
_entity_poly.pdbx_strand_id
1 'polypeptide(L)'
;MAFDIYALDEQEEFNDDVFATYQDGLLQLFAESTQGKQFQADTGEEPGNWAGHLLYYGYAYLGTSPPRMTPGEISEIVNDLFPRKITLFSEDDARYAMAELKAFWLFLEEMFQLGGNKAIIQVLEKAEPTFGQCMMDPANAGMAKSFVMLGKQAGFDTTTQAGLHEAMLAYNMGQLGSKLSPVGLPPLAWDGGGFPDEDANQKGHTKSEWEKKKKKLKAQKAARRKSRKKK
;
A
#
# COMPACT_ATOMS: atom_id res chain seq x y z
N MET A 1 17.00 -22.75 -4.79
CA MET A 1 15.92 -23.17 -3.88
C MET A 1 14.61 -22.68 -4.46
N ALA A 2 13.53 -23.47 -4.39
CA ALA A 2 12.22 -23.00 -4.81
C ALA A 2 11.72 -21.92 -3.84
N PHE A 3 11.08 -20.87 -4.35
CA PHE A 3 10.52 -19.79 -3.54
C PHE A 3 9.33 -20.30 -2.72
N ASP A 4 9.29 -19.99 -1.42
CA ASP A 4 8.16 -20.34 -0.55
C ASP A 4 7.14 -19.20 -0.46
N ILE A 5 6.03 -19.35 -1.20
CA ILE A 5 4.96 -18.37 -1.23
C ILE A 5 4.26 -18.19 0.13
N TYR A 6 4.39 -19.15 1.06
CA TYR A 6 3.77 -19.13 2.38
C TYR A 6 4.69 -18.60 3.51
N ALA A 7 5.93 -18.20 3.22
CA ALA A 7 6.90 -17.82 4.26
C ALA A 7 6.40 -16.73 5.23
N LEU A 8 5.62 -15.75 4.73
CA LEU A 8 5.03 -14.69 5.57
C LEU A 8 3.90 -15.18 6.50
N ASP A 9 3.24 -16.28 6.16
CA ASP A 9 2.16 -16.86 6.96
C ASP A 9 2.67 -17.56 8.23
N GLU A 10 3.96 -17.87 8.28
CA GLU A 10 4.62 -18.54 9.40
C GLU A 10 5.06 -17.55 10.48
N GLN A 11 5.20 -16.28 10.11
CA GLN A 11 5.63 -15.21 11.00
C GLN A 11 4.55 -14.83 12.01
N GLU A 12 4.92 -14.77 13.29
CA GLU A 12 4.02 -14.36 14.37
C GLU A 12 3.92 -12.84 14.52
N GLU A 13 5.01 -12.16 14.21
CA GLU A 13 5.15 -10.71 14.23
C GLU A 13 5.78 -10.24 12.92
N PHE A 14 5.58 -8.96 12.59
CA PHE A 14 6.19 -8.38 11.40
C PHE A 14 7.72 -8.40 11.56
N ASN A 15 8.41 -8.91 10.56
CA ASN A 15 9.86 -8.96 10.50
C ASN A 15 10.31 -8.36 9.18
N ASP A 16 10.97 -7.21 9.26
CA ASP A 16 11.38 -6.40 8.11
C ASP A 16 12.31 -7.17 7.17
N ASP A 17 13.29 -7.91 7.71
CA ASP A 17 14.27 -8.67 6.93
C ASP A 17 13.62 -9.83 6.17
N VAL A 18 12.71 -10.54 6.84
CA VAL A 18 11.95 -11.63 6.23
C VAL A 18 11.01 -11.09 5.15
N PHE A 19 10.35 -9.96 5.42
CA PHE A 19 9.48 -9.32 4.46
C PHE A 19 10.24 -8.82 3.23
N ALA A 20 11.38 -8.16 3.41
CA ALA A 20 12.22 -7.69 2.31
C ALA A 20 12.69 -8.87 1.43
N THR A 21 13.22 -9.92 2.05
CA THR A 21 13.65 -11.14 1.31
C THR A 21 12.50 -11.78 0.53
N TYR A 22 11.30 -11.85 1.14
CA TYR A 22 10.11 -12.38 0.49
C TYR A 22 9.66 -11.50 -0.69
N GLN A 23 9.61 -10.19 -0.49
CA GLN A 23 9.19 -9.22 -1.50
C GLN A 23 10.14 -9.26 -2.69
N ASP A 24 11.45 -9.14 -2.46
CA ASP A 24 12.46 -9.13 -3.52
C ASP A 24 12.41 -10.43 -4.34
N GLY A 25 12.34 -11.57 -3.66
CA GLY A 25 12.25 -12.87 -4.33
C GLY A 25 10.98 -13.03 -5.17
N LEU A 26 9.83 -12.59 -4.66
CA LEU A 26 8.56 -12.72 -5.38
C LEU A 26 8.48 -11.75 -6.57
N LEU A 27 8.96 -10.52 -6.39
CA LEU A 27 8.97 -9.52 -7.45
C LEU A 27 9.97 -9.86 -8.56
N GLN A 28 11.12 -10.45 -8.22
CA GLN A 28 12.06 -10.99 -9.22
C GLN A 28 11.39 -12.07 -10.07
N LEU A 29 10.69 -13.02 -9.43
CA LEU A 29 9.95 -14.06 -10.15
C LEU A 29 8.84 -13.47 -11.03
N PHE A 30 8.14 -12.45 -10.56
CA PHE A 30 7.13 -11.76 -11.35
C PHE A 30 7.75 -11.07 -12.56
N ALA A 31 8.84 -10.33 -12.39
CA ALA A 31 9.54 -9.65 -13.48
C ALA A 31 10.05 -10.63 -14.54
N GLU A 32 10.51 -11.82 -14.13
CA GLU A 32 10.98 -12.87 -15.04
C GLU A 32 9.86 -13.67 -15.72
N SER A 33 8.63 -13.60 -15.20
CA SER A 33 7.46 -14.31 -15.70
C SER A 33 6.96 -13.80 -17.06
N THR A 34 6.14 -14.61 -17.73
CA THR A 34 5.45 -14.21 -18.97
C THR A 34 4.60 -12.96 -18.75
N GLN A 35 3.86 -12.89 -17.64
CA GLN A 35 2.98 -11.77 -17.33
C GLN A 35 3.76 -10.48 -17.03
N GLY A 36 4.87 -10.55 -16.30
CA GLY A 36 5.72 -9.40 -16.02
C GLY A 36 6.37 -8.85 -17.29
N LYS A 37 6.88 -9.73 -18.15
CA LYS A 37 7.44 -9.35 -19.46
C LYS A 37 6.40 -8.76 -20.40
N GLN A 38 5.17 -9.32 -20.41
CA GLN A 38 4.07 -8.79 -21.21
C GLN A 38 3.65 -7.40 -20.72
N PHE A 39 3.51 -7.22 -19.41
CA PHE A 39 3.23 -5.91 -18.82
C PHE A 39 4.28 -4.88 -19.23
N GLN A 40 5.57 -5.23 -19.13
CA GLN A 40 6.66 -4.34 -19.53
C GLN A 40 6.62 -4.00 -21.03
N ALA A 41 6.34 -4.98 -21.89
CA ALA A 41 6.21 -4.76 -23.33
C ALA A 41 5.02 -3.85 -23.69
N ASP A 42 3.90 -3.96 -22.97
CA ASP A 42 2.68 -3.20 -23.25
C ASP A 42 2.73 -1.77 -22.70
N THR A 43 3.45 -1.55 -21.60
CA THR A 43 3.44 -0.27 -20.87
C THR A 43 4.74 0.52 -20.96
N GLY A 44 5.86 -0.16 -21.20
CA GLY A 44 7.22 0.40 -21.08
C GLY A 44 7.73 0.50 -19.63
N GLU A 45 6.91 0.12 -18.64
CA GLU A 45 7.23 0.23 -17.21
C GLU A 45 7.88 -1.04 -16.67
N GLU A 46 8.79 -0.88 -15.70
CA GLU A 46 9.39 -2.01 -15.01
C GLU A 46 8.38 -2.67 -14.05
N PRO A 47 8.15 -3.99 -14.14
CA PRO A 47 7.21 -4.68 -13.27
C PRO A 47 7.73 -4.74 -11.83
N GLY A 48 6.82 -4.61 -10.87
CA GLY A 48 7.08 -4.88 -9.46
C GLY A 48 6.84 -3.69 -8.53
N ASN A 49 6.69 -2.48 -9.06
CA ASN A 49 6.44 -1.30 -8.24
C ASN A 49 5.09 -1.39 -7.52
N TRP A 50 4.00 -1.56 -8.27
CA TRP A 50 2.65 -1.63 -7.68
C TRP A 50 2.40 -2.95 -6.97
N ALA A 51 2.95 -4.06 -7.48
CA ALA A 51 2.92 -5.33 -6.78
C ALA A 51 3.66 -5.23 -5.43
N GLY A 52 4.78 -4.52 -5.37
CA GLY A 52 5.51 -4.26 -4.13
C GLY A 52 4.69 -3.49 -3.11
N HIS A 53 4.00 -2.42 -3.53
CA HIS A 53 3.06 -1.71 -2.66
C HIS A 53 1.93 -2.62 -2.17
N LEU A 54 1.33 -3.44 -3.04
CA LEU A 54 0.30 -4.40 -2.65
C LEU A 54 0.79 -5.35 -1.55
N LEU A 55 2.00 -5.90 -1.70
CA LEU A 55 2.62 -6.80 -0.72
C LEU A 55 2.84 -6.10 0.61
N TYR A 56 3.38 -4.88 0.59
CA TYR A 56 3.62 -4.09 1.80
C TYR A 56 2.32 -3.75 2.54
N TYR A 57 1.34 -3.17 1.86
CA TYR A 57 0.07 -2.80 2.51
C TYR A 57 -0.74 -4.03 2.93
N GLY A 58 -0.72 -5.10 2.15
CA GLY A 58 -1.30 -6.39 2.53
C GLY A 58 -0.70 -6.93 3.83
N TYR A 59 0.63 -6.95 3.93
CA TYR A 59 1.30 -7.57 5.07
C TYR A 59 1.38 -6.66 6.29
N ALA A 60 1.85 -5.41 6.13
CA ALA A 60 2.06 -4.47 7.23
C ALA A 60 0.74 -3.93 7.83
N TYR A 61 -0.30 -3.72 7.01
CA TYR A 61 -1.55 -3.11 7.48
C TYR A 61 -2.67 -4.12 7.68
N LEU A 62 -2.81 -5.10 6.78
CA LEU A 62 -3.87 -6.09 6.85
C LEU A 62 -3.42 -7.43 7.46
N GLY A 63 -2.10 -7.62 7.61
CA GLY A 63 -1.55 -8.86 8.15
C GLY A 63 -1.79 -10.08 7.25
N THR A 64 -2.00 -9.87 5.95
CA THR A 64 -2.29 -10.90 4.96
C THR A 64 -1.15 -11.03 3.95
N SER A 65 -1.09 -12.17 3.27
CA SER A 65 -0.08 -12.52 2.27
C SER A 65 -0.81 -12.98 1.00
N PRO A 66 -0.17 -12.99 -0.19
CA PRO A 66 -0.83 -13.37 -1.44
C PRO A 66 -1.64 -14.68 -1.37
N PRO A 67 -1.16 -15.79 -0.76
CA PRO A 67 -1.95 -17.02 -0.63
C PRO A 67 -3.23 -16.92 0.20
N ARG A 68 -3.34 -15.89 1.05
CA ARG A 68 -4.47 -15.70 1.97
C ARG A 68 -5.27 -14.43 1.69
N MET A 69 -4.79 -13.60 0.77
CA MET A 69 -5.40 -12.33 0.47
C MET A 69 -6.76 -12.56 -0.19
N THR A 70 -7.77 -11.88 0.34
CA THR A 70 -9.15 -12.00 -0.10
C THR A 70 -9.55 -10.85 -1.03
N PRO A 71 -10.60 -11.00 -1.85
CA PRO A 71 -11.12 -9.90 -2.65
C PRO A 71 -11.51 -8.66 -1.82
N GLY A 72 -11.98 -8.87 -0.58
CA GLY A 72 -12.27 -7.76 0.34
C GLY A 72 -11.03 -6.99 0.78
N GLU A 73 -9.94 -7.69 1.06
CA GLU A 73 -8.64 -7.07 1.41
C GLU A 73 -8.03 -6.33 0.21
N ILE A 74 -8.16 -6.88 -1.02
CA ILE A 74 -7.79 -6.15 -2.25
C ILE A 74 -8.59 -4.86 -2.38
N SER A 75 -9.91 -4.94 -2.16
CA SER A 75 -10.78 -3.77 -2.22
C SER A 75 -10.39 -2.71 -1.17
N GLU A 76 -10.02 -3.11 0.05
CA GLU A 76 -9.50 -2.21 1.10
C GLU A 76 -8.16 -1.59 0.66
N ILE A 77 -7.26 -2.37 0.06
CA ILE A 77 -5.97 -1.83 -0.41
C ILE A 77 -6.17 -0.78 -1.52
N VAL A 78 -6.91 -1.11 -2.57
CA VAL A 78 -6.99 -0.25 -3.76
C VAL A 78 -7.92 0.96 -3.58
N ASN A 79 -8.95 0.87 -2.72
CA ASN A 79 -9.92 1.94 -2.54
C ASN A 79 -9.70 2.79 -1.27
N ASP A 80 -8.89 2.31 -0.31
CA ASP A 80 -8.59 3.05 0.92
C ASP A 80 -7.08 3.23 1.09
N LEU A 81 -6.31 2.16 1.26
CA LEU A 81 -4.89 2.29 1.63
C LEU A 81 -4.05 3.00 0.57
N PHE A 82 -4.22 2.66 -0.70
CA PHE A 82 -3.50 3.30 -1.81
C PHE A 82 -3.87 4.79 -1.92
N PRO A 83 -5.17 5.17 -2.04
CA PRO A 83 -5.59 6.58 -2.02
C PRO A 83 -5.10 7.35 -0.80
N ARG A 84 -5.05 6.71 0.36
CA ARG A 84 -4.62 7.34 1.60
C ARG A 84 -3.11 7.53 1.69
N LYS A 85 -2.31 6.58 1.20
CA LYS A 85 -0.87 6.49 1.51
C LYS A 85 0.08 6.70 0.33
N ILE A 86 -0.36 6.48 -0.91
CA ILE A 86 0.49 6.58 -2.10
C ILE A 86 0.14 7.84 -2.89
N THR A 87 1.14 8.60 -3.29
CA THR A 87 0.98 9.79 -4.16
C THR A 87 1.24 9.40 -5.60
N LEU A 88 0.34 9.79 -6.52
CA LEU A 88 0.60 9.67 -7.95
C LEU A 88 1.44 10.85 -8.43
N PHE A 89 2.40 10.57 -9.30
CA PHE A 89 3.22 11.60 -9.93
C PHE A 89 2.70 11.92 -11.33
N SER A 90 2.03 10.97 -11.99
CA SER A 90 1.33 11.14 -13.27
C SER A 90 -0.07 10.52 -13.26
N GLU A 91 -0.93 10.91 -14.21
CA GLU A 91 -2.22 10.25 -14.41
C GLU A 91 -2.05 8.82 -14.97
N ASP A 92 -1.01 8.58 -15.76
CA ASP A 92 -0.70 7.28 -16.33
C ASP A 92 -0.32 6.25 -15.25
N ASP A 93 0.27 6.69 -14.13
CA ASP A 93 0.61 5.87 -12.97
C ASP A 93 -0.60 5.05 -12.47
N ALA A 94 -1.80 5.64 -12.49
CA ALA A 94 -3.03 4.96 -12.06
C ALA A 94 -3.41 3.82 -13.00
N ARG A 95 -3.22 4.01 -14.31
CA ARG A 95 -3.48 3.00 -15.33
C ARG A 95 -2.47 1.86 -15.22
N TYR A 96 -1.19 2.20 -15.07
CA TYR A 96 -0.12 1.21 -14.89
C TYR A 96 -0.32 0.39 -13.62
N ALA A 97 -0.77 1.00 -12.53
CA ALA A 97 -1.10 0.29 -11.30
C ALA A 97 -2.09 -0.84 -11.51
N MET A 98 -3.24 -0.55 -12.13
CA MET A 98 -4.27 -1.55 -12.33
C MET A 98 -3.84 -2.65 -13.30
N ALA A 99 -3.11 -2.29 -14.36
CA ALA A 99 -2.55 -3.26 -15.30
C ALA A 99 -1.53 -4.19 -14.62
N GLU A 100 -0.59 -3.64 -13.84
CA GLU A 100 0.44 -4.41 -13.13
C GLU A 100 -0.20 -5.35 -12.09
N LEU A 101 -1.14 -4.86 -11.28
CA LEU A 101 -1.81 -5.68 -10.27
C LEU A 101 -2.57 -6.86 -10.90
N LYS A 102 -3.26 -6.64 -12.03
CA LYS A 102 -3.92 -7.73 -12.78
C LYS A 102 -2.89 -8.75 -13.29
N ALA A 103 -1.80 -8.29 -13.90
CA ALA A 103 -0.72 -9.15 -14.38
C ALA A 103 -0.07 -9.97 -13.25
N PHE A 104 0.14 -9.34 -12.09
CA PHE A 104 0.69 -9.98 -10.90
C PHE A 104 -0.20 -11.12 -10.40
N TRP A 105 -1.52 -10.91 -10.32
CA TRP A 105 -2.45 -11.96 -9.89
C TRP A 105 -2.55 -13.11 -10.90
N LEU A 106 -2.43 -12.84 -12.19
CA LEU A 106 -2.35 -13.89 -13.21
C LEU A 106 -1.05 -14.71 -13.09
N PHE A 107 0.08 -14.04 -12.85
CA PHE A 107 1.36 -14.71 -12.56
C PHE A 107 1.25 -15.63 -11.33
N LEU A 108 0.63 -15.15 -10.25
CA LEU A 108 0.43 -15.95 -9.05
C LEU A 108 -0.47 -17.18 -9.28
N GLU A 109 -1.44 -17.08 -10.18
CA GLU A 109 -2.30 -18.21 -10.59
C GLU A 109 -1.46 -19.27 -11.30
N GLU A 110 -0.64 -18.85 -12.26
CA GLU A 110 0.16 -19.76 -13.08
C GLU A 110 1.29 -20.42 -12.28
N MET A 111 2.09 -19.62 -11.58
CA MET A 111 3.32 -20.08 -10.92
C MET A 111 3.05 -20.87 -9.64
N PHE A 112 2.04 -20.47 -8.86
CA PHE A 112 1.78 -21.01 -7.53
C PHE A 112 0.42 -21.69 -7.38
N GLN A 113 -0.39 -21.72 -8.45
CA GLN A 113 -1.71 -22.35 -8.46
C GLN A 113 -2.63 -21.81 -7.34
N LEU A 114 -2.50 -20.52 -7.02
CA LEU A 114 -3.35 -19.87 -6.02
C LEU A 114 -4.77 -19.74 -6.55
N GLY A 115 -5.75 -20.29 -5.81
CA GLY A 115 -7.16 -20.18 -6.15
C GLY A 115 -7.75 -18.83 -5.74
N GLY A 116 -8.82 -18.40 -6.43
CA GLY A 116 -9.56 -17.18 -6.10
C GLY A 116 -9.15 -15.93 -6.89
N ASN A 117 -8.12 -16.03 -7.74
CA ASN A 117 -7.58 -14.90 -8.49
C ASN A 117 -8.60 -14.24 -9.43
N LYS A 118 -9.55 -15.01 -10.00
CA LYS A 118 -10.67 -14.45 -10.78
C LYS A 118 -11.52 -13.44 -10.00
N ALA A 119 -11.81 -13.70 -8.73
CA ALA A 119 -12.59 -12.78 -7.92
C ALA A 119 -11.78 -11.53 -7.55
N ILE A 120 -10.47 -11.67 -7.37
CA ILE A 120 -9.55 -10.54 -7.15
C ILE A 120 -9.45 -9.67 -8.40
N ILE A 121 -9.25 -10.27 -9.58
CA ILE A 121 -9.20 -9.55 -10.86
C ILE A 121 -10.50 -8.77 -11.09
N GLN A 122 -11.66 -9.36 -10.78
CA GLN A 122 -12.94 -8.65 -10.86
C GLN A 122 -13.04 -7.43 -9.92
N VAL A 123 -12.39 -7.46 -8.75
CA VAL A 123 -12.33 -6.29 -7.86
C VAL A 123 -11.47 -5.19 -8.50
N LEU A 124 -10.33 -5.55 -9.08
CA LEU A 124 -9.44 -4.60 -9.77
C LEU A 124 -10.14 -3.97 -10.97
N GLU A 125 -10.79 -4.76 -11.82
CA GLU A 125 -11.56 -4.27 -12.99
C GLU A 125 -12.69 -3.32 -12.60
N LYS A 126 -13.35 -3.57 -11.47
CA LYS A 126 -14.41 -2.68 -10.96
C LYS A 126 -13.86 -1.37 -10.40
N ALA A 127 -12.68 -1.38 -9.79
CA ALA A 127 -12.06 -0.20 -9.22
C ALA A 127 -11.36 0.67 -10.28
N GLU A 128 -10.85 0.06 -11.35
CA GLU A 128 -10.04 0.70 -12.39
C GLU A 128 -10.63 2.01 -12.96
N PRO A 129 -11.92 2.12 -13.31
CA PRO A 129 -12.48 3.37 -13.87
C PRO A 129 -12.42 4.57 -12.92
N THR A 130 -12.45 4.33 -11.60
CA THR A 130 -12.49 5.38 -10.58
C THR A 130 -11.17 5.53 -9.83
N PHE A 131 -10.22 4.61 -10.04
CA PHE A 131 -9.01 4.52 -9.24
C PHE A 131 -8.16 5.80 -9.30
N GLY A 132 -7.87 6.31 -10.49
CA GLY A 132 -7.09 7.56 -10.64
C GLY A 132 -7.74 8.75 -9.95
N GLN A 133 -9.07 8.87 -10.05
CA GLN A 133 -9.82 9.93 -9.35
C GLN A 133 -9.74 9.77 -7.83
N CYS A 134 -9.93 8.55 -7.32
CA CYS A 134 -9.83 8.27 -5.88
C CYS A 134 -8.43 8.57 -5.34
N MET A 135 -7.39 8.23 -6.12
CA MET A 135 -5.99 8.49 -5.78
C MET A 135 -5.63 9.97 -5.76
N MET A 136 -6.31 10.81 -6.53
CA MET A 136 -6.04 12.25 -6.58
C MET A 136 -6.96 13.08 -5.67
N ASP A 137 -8.02 12.49 -5.12
CA ASP A 137 -8.96 13.17 -4.23
C ASP A 137 -8.30 13.47 -2.86
N PRO A 138 -8.14 14.76 -2.49
CA PRO A 138 -7.59 15.14 -1.20
C PRO A 138 -8.41 14.63 0.00
N ALA A 139 -9.72 14.39 -0.16
CA ALA A 139 -10.56 13.85 0.90
C ALA A 139 -10.18 12.42 1.31
N ASN A 140 -9.51 11.68 0.41
CA ASN A 140 -9.03 10.33 0.67
C ASN A 140 -7.59 10.31 1.20
N ALA A 141 -6.88 11.43 1.19
CA ALA A 141 -5.47 11.50 1.55
C ALA A 141 -5.26 11.40 3.08
N GLY A 142 -4.29 10.59 3.50
CA GLY A 142 -3.74 10.65 4.85
C GLY A 142 -2.91 11.92 5.04
N MET A 143 -2.52 12.21 6.27
CA MET A 143 -1.83 13.46 6.63
C MET A 143 -0.48 13.62 5.94
N ALA A 144 0.30 12.54 5.84
CA ALA A 144 1.59 12.59 5.13
C ALA A 144 1.40 12.93 3.65
N LYS A 145 0.44 12.27 2.98
CA LYS A 145 0.09 12.56 1.58
C LYS A 145 -0.51 13.97 1.43
N SER A 146 -1.36 14.39 2.36
CA SER A 146 -1.95 15.73 2.38
C SER A 146 -0.88 16.81 2.49
N PHE A 147 0.17 16.56 3.29
CA PHE A 147 1.32 17.46 3.38
C PHE A 147 2.09 17.53 2.05
N VAL A 148 2.35 16.39 1.40
CA VAL A 148 2.99 16.35 0.07
C VAL A 148 2.16 17.11 -0.97
N MET A 149 0.85 16.90 -0.98
CA MET A 149 -0.07 17.62 -1.86
C MET A 149 -0.03 19.13 -1.61
N LEU A 150 -0.02 19.56 -0.35
CA LEU A 150 0.06 20.96 0.04
C LEU A 150 1.39 21.60 -0.41
N GLY A 151 2.51 20.89 -0.23
CA GLY A 151 3.82 21.32 -0.71
C GLY A 151 3.85 21.49 -2.23
N LYS A 152 3.36 20.49 -2.98
CA LYS A 152 3.28 20.53 -4.45
C LYS A 152 2.40 21.69 -4.93
N GLN A 153 1.25 21.92 -4.29
CA GLN A 153 0.35 23.03 -4.63
C GLN A 153 1.00 24.40 -4.39
N ALA A 154 1.86 24.51 -3.38
CA ALA A 154 2.63 25.71 -3.11
C ALA A 154 3.88 25.88 -3.98
N GLY A 155 4.12 24.96 -4.91
CA GLY A 155 5.23 25.01 -5.86
C GLY A 155 6.55 24.45 -5.34
N PHE A 156 6.55 23.78 -4.18
CA PHE A 156 7.74 23.08 -3.70
C PHE A 156 7.96 21.79 -4.49
N ASP A 157 9.22 21.46 -4.73
CA ASP A 157 9.60 20.17 -5.30
C ASP A 157 9.59 19.09 -4.21
N THR A 158 8.41 18.55 -3.95
CA THR A 158 8.19 17.49 -2.95
C THR A 158 8.72 16.12 -3.38
N THR A 159 9.40 16.02 -4.53
CA THR A 159 10.12 14.81 -4.95
C THR A 159 11.53 14.76 -4.35
N THR A 160 12.01 15.86 -3.75
CA THR A 160 13.33 15.97 -3.13
C THR A 160 13.23 16.13 -1.62
N GLN A 161 14.24 15.67 -0.87
CA GLN A 161 14.31 15.92 0.57
C GLN A 161 14.38 17.41 0.90
N ALA A 162 15.12 18.18 0.10
CA ALA A 162 15.23 19.62 0.27
C ALA A 162 13.87 20.31 0.11
N GLY A 163 13.12 20.01 -0.95
CA GLY A 163 11.79 20.60 -1.17
C GLY A 163 10.74 20.14 -0.15
N LEU A 164 10.80 18.90 0.33
CA LEU A 164 9.96 18.45 1.46
C LEU A 164 10.28 19.22 2.76
N HIS A 165 11.56 19.45 3.04
CA HIS A 165 11.99 20.21 4.20
C HIS A 165 11.58 21.69 4.11
N GLU A 166 11.73 22.32 2.95
CA GLU A 166 11.28 23.69 2.71
C GLU A 166 9.76 23.84 2.86
N ALA A 167 8.98 22.92 2.28
CA ALA A 167 7.54 22.89 2.46
C ALA A 167 7.15 22.77 3.95
N MET A 168 7.92 22.04 4.74
CA MET A 168 7.65 21.85 6.15
C MET A 168 7.94 23.10 6.98
N LEU A 169 9.05 23.79 6.69
CA LEU A 169 9.34 25.07 7.30
C LEU A 169 8.20 26.06 6.99
N ALA A 170 7.76 26.13 5.74
CA ALA A 170 6.64 26.98 5.33
C ALA A 170 5.32 26.59 6.04
N TYR A 171 5.07 25.28 6.21
CA TYR A 171 3.92 24.77 6.96
C TYR A 171 3.97 25.17 8.44
N ASN A 172 5.09 24.91 9.12
CA ASN A 172 5.29 25.22 10.54
C ASN A 172 5.27 26.74 10.83
N MET A 173 5.67 27.57 9.86
CA MET A 173 5.54 29.03 9.93
C MET A 173 4.11 29.53 9.65
N GLY A 174 3.15 28.63 9.39
CA GLY A 174 1.75 28.96 9.08
C GLY A 174 1.53 29.52 7.68
N GLN A 175 2.56 29.54 6.82
CA GLN A 175 2.48 30.11 5.46
C GLN A 175 1.67 29.22 4.51
N LEU A 176 1.62 27.92 4.77
CA LEU A 176 0.80 26.96 4.02
C LEU A 176 -0.56 26.67 4.69
N GLY A 177 -0.81 27.22 5.89
CA GLY A 177 -1.82 26.72 6.82
C GLY A 177 -3.11 27.52 7.00
N SER A 178 -3.47 28.49 6.14
CA SER A 178 -4.68 29.32 6.36
C SER A 178 -5.81 29.20 5.34
N LYS A 179 -5.64 28.48 4.21
CA LYS A 179 -6.66 28.45 3.14
C LYS A 179 -7.20 27.06 2.75
N LEU A 180 -6.62 25.96 3.24
CA LEU A 180 -6.87 24.63 2.64
C LEU A 180 -7.07 23.46 3.63
N SER A 181 -7.37 23.69 4.91
CA SER A 181 -7.52 22.57 5.85
C SER A 181 -8.91 22.50 6.50
N PRO A 182 -9.72 21.45 6.20
CA PRO A 182 -10.71 20.93 7.13
C PRO A 182 -10.06 20.18 8.31
N VAL A 183 -8.77 19.81 8.20
CA VAL A 183 -8.04 19.03 9.19
C VAL A 183 -6.85 19.83 9.70
N GLY A 184 -6.97 20.39 10.90
CA GLY A 184 -5.88 21.08 11.59
C GLY A 184 -4.74 20.12 11.93
N LEU A 185 -3.81 19.92 10.99
CA LEU A 185 -2.61 19.14 11.24
C LEU A 185 -1.78 19.86 12.35
N PRO A 186 -1.17 19.13 13.29
CA PRO A 186 -0.26 19.71 14.26
C PRO A 186 1.06 20.14 13.58
N PRO A 187 1.85 21.02 14.21
CA PRO A 187 3.22 21.30 13.78
C PRO A 187 4.01 20.00 13.58
N LEU A 188 4.68 19.88 12.45
CA LEU A 188 5.44 18.68 12.09
C LEU A 188 6.87 18.82 12.65
N ALA A 189 7.28 17.86 13.47
CA ALA A 189 8.66 17.68 13.86
C ALA A 189 9.28 16.59 12.96
N TRP A 190 10.33 16.95 12.22
CA TRP A 190 11.11 16.02 11.41
C TRP A 190 12.40 15.69 12.14
N ASP A 191 12.52 14.45 12.61
CA ASP A 191 13.73 13.94 13.25
C ASP A 191 14.71 13.32 12.25
N GLY A 192 14.46 13.46 10.94
CA GLY A 192 15.21 12.80 9.88
C GLY A 192 14.69 11.42 9.50
N GLY A 193 13.64 10.91 10.16
CA GLY A 193 13.11 9.55 9.98
C GLY A 193 11.70 9.43 9.39
N GLY A 194 11.06 10.53 8.98
CA GLY A 194 9.75 10.53 8.31
C GLY A 194 8.64 11.24 9.11
N PHE A 195 7.46 11.37 8.49
CA PHE A 195 6.28 11.92 9.15
C PHE A 195 5.88 11.02 10.34
N PRO A 196 5.51 11.58 11.49
CA PRO A 196 5.05 10.79 12.62
C PRO A 196 3.89 9.91 12.18
N ASP A 197 3.94 8.64 12.60
CA ASP A 197 2.92 7.66 12.27
C ASP A 197 1.54 8.20 12.65
N GLU A 198 0.72 8.37 11.62
CA GLU A 198 -0.53 9.14 11.66
C GLU A 198 -1.54 8.59 12.69
N ASP A 199 -1.38 7.32 13.02
CA ASP A 199 -2.22 6.57 13.95
C ASP A 199 -1.97 6.94 15.42
N ALA A 200 -0.94 7.75 15.73
CA ALA A 200 -0.66 8.19 17.09
C ALA A 200 -1.52 9.39 17.55
N ASN A 201 -2.12 10.17 16.62
CA ASN A 201 -2.73 11.46 16.96
C ASN A 201 -4.18 11.68 16.48
N GLN A 202 -4.85 10.68 15.88
CA GLN A 202 -6.28 10.80 15.60
C GLN A 202 -7.11 10.55 16.86
N LYS A 203 -7.61 11.65 17.46
CA LYS A 203 -8.72 11.64 18.43
C LYS A 203 -9.99 11.09 17.74
N GLY A 204 -10.12 9.77 17.70
CA GLY A 204 -11.29 9.08 17.15
C GLY A 204 -11.13 7.57 17.10
N HIS A 205 -9.99 7.08 16.62
CA HIS A 205 -9.62 5.67 16.73
C HIS A 205 -8.74 5.48 17.94
N THR A 206 -9.34 5.14 19.08
CA THR A 206 -8.58 4.90 20.31
C THR A 206 -7.45 3.90 20.02
N LYS A 207 -6.29 4.06 20.66
CA LYS A 207 -5.25 3.01 20.76
C LYS A 207 -5.84 1.62 21.03
N SER A 208 -7.02 1.56 21.67
CA SER A 208 -7.80 0.35 21.87
C SER A 208 -8.37 -0.29 20.60
N GLU A 209 -8.72 0.46 19.55
CA GLU A 209 -9.28 -0.07 18.29
C GLU A 209 -8.23 -0.65 17.36
N TRP A 210 -7.05 -0.03 17.26
CA TRP A 210 -5.89 -0.65 16.63
C TRP A 210 -5.42 -1.88 17.42
N GLU A 211 -5.31 -1.78 18.75
CA GLU A 211 -5.05 -2.94 19.61
C GLU A 211 -6.13 -4.02 19.46
N LYS A 212 -7.41 -3.65 19.29
CA LYS A 212 -8.51 -4.57 19.00
C LYS A 212 -8.41 -5.14 17.59
N LYS A 213 -8.03 -4.37 16.57
CA LYS A 213 -7.82 -4.84 15.17
C LYS A 213 -6.62 -5.78 15.13
N LYS A 214 -5.50 -5.42 15.77
CA LYS A 214 -4.30 -6.26 15.96
C LYS A 214 -4.60 -7.52 16.79
N LYS A 215 -5.38 -7.43 17.88
CA LYS A 215 -5.86 -8.59 18.65
C LYS A 215 -6.83 -9.44 17.85
N LYS A 216 -7.73 -8.83 17.06
CA LYS A 216 -8.67 -9.53 16.17
C LYS A 216 -7.93 -10.23 15.03
N LEU A 217 -6.89 -9.62 14.48
CA LEU A 217 -5.99 -10.20 13.50
C LEU A 217 -5.16 -11.34 14.10
N LYS A 218 -4.56 -11.15 15.29
CA LYS A 218 -3.90 -12.23 16.05
C LYS A 218 -4.87 -13.38 16.36
N ALA A 219 -6.11 -13.07 16.75
CA ALA A 219 -7.16 -14.06 17.02
C ALA A 219 -7.66 -14.78 15.76
N GLN A 220 -7.83 -14.07 14.63
CA GLN A 220 -8.18 -14.67 13.34
C GLN A 220 -7.05 -15.56 12.81
N LYS A 221 -5.79 -15.11 12.90
CA LYS A 221 -4.60 -15.94 12.57
C LYS A 221 -4.54 -17.19 13.44
N ALA A 222 -4.76 -17.06 14.75
CA ALA A 222 -4.79 -18.20 15.68
C ALA A 222 -5.95 -19.17 15.41
N ALA A 223 -7.16 -18.65 15.13
CA ALA A 223 -8.33 -19.46 14.79
C ALA A 223 -8.12 -20.23 13.48
N ARG A 224 -7.56 -19.57 12.45
CA ARG A 224 -7.25 -20.17 11.15
C ARG A 224 -6.16 -21.25 11.25
N ARG A 225 -5.13 -21.07 12.10
CA ARG A 225 -4.14 -22.13 12.41
C ARG A 225 -4.76 -23.35 13.10
N LYS A 226 -5.72 -23.15 14.03
CA LYS A 226 -6.42 -24.27 14.70
C LYS A 226 -7.28 -25.09 13.75
N SER A 227 -7.92 -24.47 12.75
CA SER A 227 -8.62 -25.21 11.70
C SER A 227 -7.69 -26.01 10.77
N ARG A 228 -6.43 -25.58 10.62
CA ARG A 228 -5.41 -26.29 9.80
C ARG A 228 -4.86 -27.54 10.49
N LYS A 229 -4.78 -27.58 11.83
CA LYS A 229 -4.35 -28.78 12.59
C LYS A 229 -5.40 -29.89 12.70
N LYS A 230 -6.64 -29.64 12.24
CA LYS A 230 -7.77 -30.58 12.30
C LYS A 230 -8.09 -31.24 10.95
N LYS A 231 -7.39 -30.86 9.88
CA LYS A 231 -7.39 -31.55 8.59
C LYS A 231 -6.07 -32.28 8.44
#